data_AF-A0A7C2V7V3-F1
#
_entry.id   AF-A0A7C2V7V3-F1
#
_cell.length_a   1.000
_cell.length_b   1.000
_cell.length_c   1.000
_cell.angle_alpha   90.00
_cell.angle_beta   90.00
_cell.angle_gamma   90.00
#
_symmetry.space_group_name_H-M   'P 1'
#
loop_
_entity.id
_entity.type
_entity.pdbx_description
1 polymer ?
#
loop_
_entity_poly.entity_id
_entity_poly.type
_entity_poly.pdbx_seq_one_letter_code
_entity_poly.pdbx_strand_id
1 'polypeptide(L)'
;MWQPKTKEAVLREVRIRQWRAQVGQKVKATLVALGAWLTARFKDALCWLRCWSAATAKEIEVNRRLSQRHDKLLQIGERAYALYRSGNFSWEALLPLCEELEGMDKELEALQRQPLLLFAHDREEKQRATGS
;
A
#
# COMPACT_ATOMS: atom_id res chain seq x y z
N MET A 1 -65.52 -26.75 6.23
CA MET A 1 -66.56 -25.77 6.56
C MET A 1 -65.89 -24.39 6.62
N TRP A 2 -66.02 -23.58 5.57
CA TRP A 2 -65.39 -22.25 5.52
C TRP A 2 -66.25 -21.27 6.30
N GLN A 3 -65.71 -20.67 7.37
CA GLN A 3 -66.41 -19.63 8.11
C GLN A 3 -66.37 -18.31 7.33
N PRO A 4 -67.47 -17.52 7.31
CA PRO A 4 -67.49 -16.23 6.65
C PRO A 4 -66.56 -15.27 7.40
N LYS A 5 -65.34 -15.08 6.87
CA LYS A 5 -64.43 -14.04 7.37
C LYS A 5 -65.07 -12.68 7.12
N THR A 6 -65.20 -11.87 8.17
CA THR A 6 -65.63 -10.48 8.06
C THR A 6 -64.71 -9.73 7.09
N LYS A 7 -65.25 -8.79 6.30
CA LYS A 7 -64.49 -8.03 5.29
C LYS A 7 -63.20 -7.42 5.86
N GLU A 8 -63.24 -7.02 7.13
CA GLU A 8 -62.10 -6.47 7.87
C GLU A 8 -60.95 -7.47 8.07
N ALA A 9 -61.25 -8.75 8.29
CA ALA A 9 -60.22 -9.78 8.45
C ALA A 9 -59.47 -10.04 7.13
N VAL A 10 -60.18 -10.00 6.00
CA VAL A 10 -59.58 -10.13 4.67
C VAL A 10 -58.68 -8.94 4.34
N LEU A 11 -59.12 -7.71 4.66
CA LEU A 11 -58.32 -6.50 4.47
C LEU A 11 -57.05 -6.48 5.34
N ARG A 12 -57.12 -7.00 6.57
CA ARG A 12 -55.93 -7.17 7.44
C ARG A 12 -54.93 -8.15 6.84
N GLU A 13 -55.38 -9.30 6.32
CA GLU A 13 -54.49 -10.28 5.69
C GLU A 13 -53.78 -9.73 4.44
N VAL A 14 -54.50 -8.99 3.59
CA VAL A 14 -53.91 -8.33 2.40
C VAL A 14 -52.86 -7.29 2.82
N ARG A 15 -53.17 -6.47 3.83
CA ARG A 15 -52.23 -5.48 4.37
C ARG A 15 -50.98 -6.13 4.97
N ILE A 16 -51.13 -7.25 5.67
CA ILE A 16 -49.99 -8.02 6.21
C ILE A 16 -49.13 -8.60 5.09
N ARG A 17 -49.73 -9.12 4.01
CA ARG A 17 -48.97 -9.62 2.85
C ARG A 17 -48.21 -8.52 2.12
N GLN A 18 -48.84 -7.36 1.91
CA GLN A 18 -48.20 -6.19 1.30
C GLN A 18 -47.05 -5.66 2.18
N TRP A 19 -47.25 -5.60 3.49
CA TRP A 19 -46.21 -5.21 4.44
C TRP A 19 -45.03 -6.18 4.42
N ARG A 20 -45.28 -7.50 4.40
CA ARG A 20 -44.20 -8.50 4.27
C ARG A 20 -43.43 -8.37 2.96
N ALA A 21 -44.12 -8.07 1.85
CA ALA A 21 -43.46 -7.84 0.56
C ALA A 21 -42.58 -6.57 0.61
N GLN A 22 -43.06 -5.47 1.20
CA GLN A 22 -42.31 -4.23 1.36
C GLN A 22 -41.11 -4.39 2.30
N VAL A 23 -41.27 -5.08 3.43
CA VAL A 23 -40.16 -5.39 4.34
C VAL A 23 -39.14 -6.30 3.66
N GLY A 24 -39.59 -7.34 2.95
CA GLY A 24 -38.71 -8.23 2.20
C GLY A 24 -37.89 -7.50 1.13
N GLN A 25 -38.50 -6.55 0.40
CA GLN A 25 -37.78 -5.71 -0.55
C GLN A 25 -36.76 -4.79 0.13
N LYS A 26 -37.14 -4.16 1.25
CA LYS A 26 -36.21 -3.30 2.03
C LYS A 26 -35.01 -4.09 2.56
N VAL A 27 -35.24 -5.29 3.09
CA VAL A 27 -34.18 -6.17 3.61
C VAL A 27 -33.24 -6.62 2.48
N LYS A 28 -33.77 -6.95 1.30
CA LYS A 28 -32.93 -7.26 0.13
C LYS A 28 -32.09 -6.06 -0.29
N ALA A 29 -32.69 -4.87 -0.35
CA ALA A 29 -31.98 -3.64 -0.71
C ALA A 29 -30.86 -3.32 0.30
N THR A 30 -31.12 -3.48 1.61
CA THR A 30 -30.09 -3.26 2.64
C THR A 30 -28.97 -4.31 2.57
N LEU A 31 -29.30 -5.58 2.29
CA LEU A 31 -28.29 -6.63 2.09
C LEU A 31 -27.41 -6.34 0.86
N VAL A 32 -27.99 -5.90 -0.24
CA VAL A 32 -27.23 -5.51 -1.44
C VAL A 32 -26.33 -4.31 -1.15
N ALA A 33 -26.84 -3.30 -0.43
CA ALA A 33 -26.05 -2.14 -0.02
C ALA A 33 -24.89 -2.53 0.92
N LEU A 34 -25.13 -3.42 1.88
CA LEU A 34 -24.09 -3.98 2.76
C LEU A 34 -23.04 -4.74 1.97
N GLY A 35 -23.44 -5.59 1.02
CA GLY A 35 -22.53 -6.32 0.14
C GLY A 35 -21.66 -5.39 -0.69
N ALA A 36 -22.26 -4.37 -1.32
CA ALA A 36 -21.53 -3.35 -2.06
C ALA A 36 -20.52 -2.61 -1.17
N TRP A 37 -20.94 -2.20 0.03
CA TRP A 37 -20.07 -1.52 1.00
C TRP A 37 -18.89 -2.40 1.44
N LEU A 38 -19.14 -3.68 1.75
CA LEU A 38 -18.09 -4.64 2.10
C LEU A 38 -17.09 -4.79 0.96
N THR A 39 -17.56 -5.01 -0.27
CA THR A 39 -16.67 -5.17 -1.43
C THR A 39 -15.83 -3.92 -1.70
N ALA A 40 -16.40 -2.71 -1.52
CA ALA A 40 -15.63 -1.47 -1.61
C ALA A 40 -14.53 -1.43 -0.55
N ARG A 41 -14.83 -1.79 0.70
CA ARG A 41 -13.84 -1.83 1.78
C ARG A 41 -12.74 -2.86 1.56
N PHE A 42 -13.06 -4.02 1.01
CA PHE A 42 -12.06 -5.02 0.65
C PHE A 42 -11.12 -4.52 -0.45
N LYS A 43 -11.66 -3.84 -1.47
CA LYS A 43 -10.84 -3.23 -2.53
C LYS A 43 -9.92 -2.15 -1.97
N ASP A 44 -10.43 -1.26 -1.12
CA ASP A 44 -9.64 -0.24 -0.46
C ASP A 44 -8.53 -0.85 0.41
N ALA A 45 -8.86 -1.89 1.17
CA ALA A 45 -7.89 -2.60 2.00
C ALA A 45 -6.79 -3.27 1.16
N LEU A 46 -7.15 -3.95 0.07
CA LEU A 46 -6.18 -4.57 -0.84
C LEU A 46 -5.26 -3.52 -1.50
N CYS A 47 -5.82 -2.39 -1.94
CA CYS A 47 -5.05 -1.30 -2.50
C CYS A 47 -4.08 -0.73 -1.46
N TRP A 48 -4.57 -0.46 -0.25
CA TRP A 48 -3.73 -0.01 0.85
C TRP A 48 -2.59 -0.99 1.16
N LEU A 49 -2.89 -2.29 1.19
CA LEU A 49 -1.92 -3.33 1.49
C LEU A 49 -0.86 -3.45 0.40
N ARG A 50 -1.25 -3.29 -0.87
CA ARG A 50 -0.32 -3.23 -2.01
C ARG A 50 0.60 -2.01 -1.90
N CYS A 51 0.06 -0.83 -1.63
CA CYS A 51 0.84 0.39 -1.44
C CYS A 51 1.79 0.28 -0.25
N TRP A 52 1.32 -0.32 0.86
CA TRP A 52 2.15 -0.58 2.03
C TRP A 52 3.29 -1.54 1.72
N SER A 53 3.01 -2.67 1.05
CA SER A 53 4.02 -3.66 0.69
C SER A 53 5.15 -3.08 -0.16
N ALA A 54 4.81 -2.17 -1.08
CA ALA A 54 5.80 -1.55 -1.93
C ALA A 54 6.58 -0.43 -1.23
N ALA A 55 5.94 0.30 -0.31
CA ALA A 55 6.65 1.22 0.57
C ALA A 55 7.69 0.46 1.42
N THR A 56 7.29 -0.66 2.04
CA THR A 56 8.19 -1.52 2.81
C THR A 56 9.31 -2.10 1.96
N ALA A 57 9.03 -2.54 0.72
CA ALA A 57 10.07 -3.02 -0.19
C ALA A 57 11.11 -1.92 -0.51
N LYS A 58 10.66 -0.68 -0.72
CA LYS A 58 11.55 0.47 -0.92
C LYS A 58 12.41 0.73 0.32
N GLU A 59 11.83 0.69 1.52
CA GLU A 59 12.56 0.87 2.77
C GLU A 59 13.63 -0.22 2.97
N ILE A 60 13.30 -1.48 2.66
CA ILE A 60 14.26 -2.59 2.72
C ILE A 60 15.42 -2.36 1.74
N GLU A 61 15.15 -1.94 0.50
CA GLU A 61 16.19 -1.67 -0.48
C GLU A 61 17.09 -0.50 -0.05
N VAL A 62 16.52 0.57 0.50
CA VAL A 62 17.29 1.70 1.06
C VAL A 62 18.17 1.23 2.22
N ASN A 63 17.64 0.45 3.15
CA ASN A 63 18.41 -0.09 4.27
C ASN A 63 19.55 -1.01 3.80
N ARG A 64 19.29 -1.83 2.78
CA ARG A 64 20.32 -2.69 2.17
C ARG A 64 21.46 -1.85 1.58
N ARG A 65 21.15 -0.78 0.85
CA ARG A 65 22.15 0.14 0.27
C ARG A 65 22.94 0.89 1.34
N LEU A 66 22.27 1.31 2.42
CA LEU A 66 22.94 1.90 3.59
C LEU A 66 23.89 0.92 4.28
N SER A 67 23.50 -0.35 4.42
CA SER A 67 24.38 -1.39 4.96
C SER A 67 25.63 -1.57 4.09
N GLN A 68 25.46 -1.66 2.77
CA GLN A 68 26.59 -1.79 1.85
C GLN A 68 27.55 -0.59 1.94
N ARG A 69 27.01 0.62 2.10
CA ARG A 69 27.82 1.84 2.32
C ARG A 69 28.63 1.73 3.61
N HIS A 70 28.01 1.25 4.68
CA HIS A 70 28.69 1.07 5.96
C HIS A 70 29.84 0.06 5.85
N ASP A 71 29.61 -1.08 5.20
CA ASP A 71 30.64 -2.10 4.96
C ASP A 71 31.82 -1.55 4.15
N LYS A 72 31.54 -0.70 3.16
CA LYS A 72 32.57 -0.02 2.35
C LYS A 72 33.38 1.00 3.15
N LEU A 73 32.75 1.76 4.04
CA LEU A 73 33.44 2.67 4.95
C LEU A 73 34.38 1.89 5.89
N LEU A 74 33.94 0.74 6.40
CA LEU A 74 34.78 -0.14 7.20
C LEU A 74 35.99 -0.63 6.39
N GLN A 75 35.77 -1.09 5.16
CA GLN A 75 36.85 -1.53 4.27
C GLN A 75 37.87 -0.43 3.98
N ILE A 76 37.42 0.82 3.80
CA ILE A 76 38.32 1.99 3.64
C ILE A 76 39.15 2.20 4.91
N GLY A 77 38.51 2.15 6.09
CA GLY A 77 39.19 2.29 7.37
C GLY A 77 40.26 1.22 7.60
N GLU A 78 39.94 -0.04 7.30
CA GLU A 78 40.88 -1.17 7.40
C GLU A 78 42.08 -0.99 6.46
N ARG A 79 41.83 -0.59 5.21
CA ARG A 79 42.88 -0.39 4.21
C ARG A 79 43.76 0.81 4.54
N ALA A 80 43.16 1.91 5.03
CA ALA A 80 43.91 3.07 5.51
C ALA A 80 44.80 2.70 6.71
N TYR A 81 44.28 1.90 7.65
CA TYR A 81 45.06 1.42 8.79
C TYR A 81 46.20 0.49 8.38
N ALA A 82 45.97 -0.41 7.41
CA ALA A 82 47.00 -1.27 6.85
C ALA A 82 48.12 -0.47 6.17
N LEU A 83 47.77 0.56 5.40
CA LEU A 83 48.74 1.47 4.76
C LEU A 83 49.56 2.23 5.81
N TYR A 84 48.91 2.78 6.84
CA TYR A 84 49.57 3.43 7.98
C TYR A 84 50.59 2.49 8.64
N ARG A 85 50.18 1.25 8.94
CA ARG A 85 51.04 0.24 9.57
C ARG A 85 52.22 -0.16 8.68
N SER A 86 52.04 -0.17 7.37
CA SER A 86 53.08 -0.52 6.41
C SER A 86 54.09 0.61 6.14
N GLY A 87 53.82 1.84 6.60
CA GLY A 87 54.62 3.03 6.28
C GLY A 87 54.50 3.52 4.83
N ASN A 88 53.80 2.77 3.97
CA ASN A 88 53.56 3.13 2.57
C ASN A 88 52.25 3.91 2.44
N PHE A 89 52.31 5.22 2.68
CA PHE A 89 51.19 6.13 2.44
C PHE A 89 50.98 6.33 0.94
N SER A 90 50.21 5.45 0.32
CA SER A 90 49.76 5.62 -1.07
C SER A 90 48.28 6.00 -1.11
N TRP A 91 48.02 7.25 -1.46
CA TRP A 91 46.66 7.75 -1.68
C TRP A 91 45.98 7.02 -2.86
N GLU A 92 46.77 6.60 -3.84
CA GLU A 92 46.32 5.83 -5.01
C GLU A 92 45.62 4.51 -4.64
N ALA A 93 45.96 3.90 -3.51
CA ALA A 93 45.35 2.66 -3.06
C ALA A 93 43.97 2.87 -2.39
N LEU A 94 43.68 4.08 -1.93
CA LEU A 94 42.40 4.48 -1.29
C LEU A 94 41.44 5.13 -2.29
N LEU A 95 41.97 5.84 -3.28
CA LEU A 95 41.23 6.57 -4.31
C LEU A 95 40.09 5.76 -4.98
N PRO A 96 40.29 4.51 -5.46
CA PRO A 96 39.21 3.74 -6.08
C PRO A 96 38.08 3.40 -5.10
N LEU A 97 38.39 3.19 -3.82
CA LEU A 97 37.36 2.93 -2.80
C LEU A 97 36.56 4.20 -2.46
N CYS A 98 37.20 5.36 -2.49
CA CYS A 98 36.52 6.65 -2.32
C CYS A 98 35.60 6.95 -3.50
N GLU A 99 36.02 6.69 -4.74
CA GLU A 99 35.18 6.86 -5.94
C GLU A 99 33.97 5.92 -5.93
N GLU A 100 34.15 4.65 -5.51
CA GLU A 100 33.05 3.71 -5.31
C GLU A 100 32.04 4.24 -4.27
N LEU A 101 32.52 4.79 -3.15
CA LEU A 101 31.68 5.35 -2.10
C LEU A 101 30.87 6.57 -2.60
N GLU A 102 31.49 7.47 -3.37
CA GLU A 102 30.81 8.60 -3.98
C GLU A 102 29.72 8.15 -4.97
N GLY A 103 29.97 7.09 -5.73
CA GLY A 103 28.98 6.46 -6.59
C GLY A 103 27.76 5.97 -5.80
N MET A 104 27.99 5.27 -4.69
CA MET A 104 26.93 4.79 -3.81
C MET A 104 26.14 5.93 -3.15
N ASP A 105 26.81 7.01 -2.75
CA ASP A 105 26.16 8.18 -2.16
C ASP A 105 25.24 8.88 -3.19
N LYS A 106 25.67 8.99 -4.45
CA LYS A 106 24.82 9.49 -5.56
C LYS A 106 23.61 8.59 -5.81
N GLU A 107 23.78 7.28 -5.76
CA GLU A 107 22.66 6.32 -5.88
C GLU A 107 21.66 6.45 -4.72
N LEU A 108 22.15 6.60 -3.50
CA LEU A 108 21.31 6.81 -2.31
C LEU A 108 20.55 8.14 -2.38
N GLU A 109 21.20 9.23 -2.80
CA GLU A 109 20.53 10.51 -3.02
C GLU A 109 19.44 10.40 -4.11
N ALA A 110 19.71 9.67 -5.19
CA ALA A 110 18.72 9.44 -6.25
C ALA A 110 17.51 8.64 -5.74
N LEU A 111 17.73 7.60 -4.93
CA LEU A 111 16.67 6.77 -4.33
C LEU A 111 15.81 7.56 -3.32
N GLN A 112 16.42 8.48 -2.57
CA GLN A 112 15.71 9.39 -1.68
C GLN A 112 14.87 10.42 -2.44
N ARG A 113 15.41 10.98 -3.54
CA ARG A 113 14.70 11.98 -4.36
C ARG A 113 13.58 11.40 -5.21
N GLN A 114 13.61 10.11 -5.55
CA GLN A 114 12.50 9.48 -6.29
C GLN A 114 11.27 9.32 -5.38
N PRO A 115 10.17 10.07 -5.60
CA PRO A 115 8.93 9.81 -4.90
C PRO A 115 8.45 8.40 -5.25
N LEU A 116 7.84 7.71 -4.29
CA LEU A 116 7.21 6.40 -4.49
C LEU A 116 6.19 6.52 -5.65
N LEU A 117 6.59 6.12 -6.86
CA LEU A 117 5.81 6.22 -8.10
C LEU A 117 4.43 5.55 -8.01
N LEU A 118 4.23 4.68 -7.03
CA LEU A 118 2.96 4.01 -6.77
C LEU A 118 1.87 4.96 -6.24
N PHE A 119 2.23 6.03 -5.53
CA PHE A 119 1.24 7.03 -5.10
C PHE A 119 0.74 7.92 -6.25
N ALA A 120 1.52 8.04 -7.34
CA ALA A 120 1.13 8.86 -8.49
C ALA A 120 0.05 8.16 -9.34
N HIS A 121 0.17 6.84 -9.53
CA HIS A 121 -0.78 6.09 -10.35
C HIS A 121 -2.19 6.03 -9.72
N ASP A 122 -2.28 5.85 -8.40
CA ASP A 122 -3.58 5.84 -7.70
C ASP A 122 -4.25 7.22 -7.61
N ARG A 123 -3.47 8.31 -7.64
CA ARG A 123 -4.03 9.67 -7.73
C ARG A 123 -4.61 9.95 -9.12
N GLU A 124 -3.97 9.48 -10.18
CA GLU A 124 -4.47 9.62 -11.55
C GLU A 124 -5.75 8.81 -11.78
N GLU A 125 -5.85 7.59 -11.21
CA GLU A 125 -7.08 6.79 -11.31
C GLU A 125 -8.25 7.42 -10.54
N LYS A 126 -8.02 7.97 -9.33
CA LYS A 126 -9.06 8.70 -8.59
C LYS A 126 -9.51 9.97 -9.30
N GLN A 127 -8.59 10.71 -9.93
CA GLN A 127 -8.93 11.92 -10.70
C GLN A 127 -9.69 11.62 -11.99
N ARG A 128 -9.39 10.49 -12.67
CA ARG A 128 -10.18 10.04 -13.82
C ARG A 128 -11.56 9.53 -13.43
N ALA A 129 -11.72 8.95 -12.23
CA ALA A 129 -13.01 8.46 -11.74
C ALA A 129 -13.95 9.57 -11.20
N THR A 130 -13.41 10.71 -10.75
CA THR A 130 -14.24 11.87 -10.32
C THR A 130 -14.38 12.97 -11.38
N GLY A 131 -13.82 12.77 -12.57
CA GLY A 131 -13.92 13.68 -13.72
C GLY A 131 -14.78 13.13 -14.84
N SER A 132 -16.10 13.03 -14.61
CA SER A 132 -17.18 13.03 -15.62
C SER A 132 -18.50 13.37 -14.95
#